data_AF-A0A3B3SMG6-F1
#
_entry.id   AF-A0A3B3SMG6-F1
#
_cell.length_a   1.000
_cell.length_b   1.000
_cell.length_c   1.000
_cell.angle_alpha   90.00
_cell.angle_beta   90.00
_cell.angle_gamma   90.00
#
_symmetry.space_group_name_H-M   'P 1'
#
loop_
_entity.id
_entity.type
_entity.pdbx_description
1 polymer ?
#
loop_
_entity_poly.entity_id
_entity_poly.type
_entity_poly.pdbx_seq_one_letter_code
_entity_poly.pdbx_strand_id
1 'polypeptide(L)'
;SRRYHTRAPISHVDEMLFGSPQKVQFSTNDQNDLMKTPETIRIITKDLIRSLKVPGKDPSGLSVILHPSEMNRIMEESQTLSKQERGAILEAKTKERQKAMDSAEDRKVQIRLADMSRKKNQGLSDLEAEAQQRAQYLLEKANEMRMEQEDEVKKLNTLIVGAQCQAVLDAQIAEKHQIHKELQEEERRLDAMMEVDRRQALEEQDHVNELNKRKRVLGKLHIVKQIQEQLDQRMLQDEVRAQEGEQILKDLEKLQMEELQTLQRRREDQRQLLLEIQKINEQSLRAKECKKEEEKLADLHALEYTRQKMEREAEYEAEQQRIKKEKEKEVAQLRALQERERDHRAEQDELRARRNQEAAEREWRKREKEQARKKVEEQERLKAERQQQIMQKERLLSIEAGRNRAEFERVLRAQQEAIAHEQQRDGMQKRQAMRCGEEIQQQMREREVLILKKRGDLLQESKRIQEESRHHQAQLELMMQRKLRDLKAAGLPDKYCNQVERKARILPPLTH
;
A
#
# COMPACT_ATOMS: atom_id res chain seq x y z
N SER A 1 53.81 1.96 20.80
CA SER A 1 54.05 3.00 21.83
C SER A 1 52.81 3.87 21.97
N ARG A 2 52.54 4.40 23.18
CA ARG A 2 51.62 5.51 23.52
C ARG A 2 50.42 5.78 22.58
N ARG A 3 49.25 5.22 22.90
CA ARG A 3 47.96 5.85 22.54
C ARG A 3 47.75 7.06 23.45
N TYR A 4 47.32 8.19 22.90
CA TYR A 4 46.89 9.35 23.68
C TYR A 4 45.37 9.31 23.88
N HIS A 5 44.91 9.87 24.99
CA HIS A 5 43.50 10.22 25.23
C HIS A 5 43.43 11.68 25.68
N THR A 6 42.55 12.44 25.03
CA THR A 6 42.37 13.86 25.31
C THR A 6 41.52 14.06 26.57
N ARG A 7 41.86 15.06 27.40
CA ARG A 7 41.14 15.34 28.65
C ARG A 7 39.76 15.93 28.39
N ALA A 8 38.79 15.57 29.23
CA ALA A 8 37.58 16.40 29.42
C ALA A 8 37.96 17.71 30.15
N PRO A 9 37.42 18.88 29.76
CA PRO A 9 37.92 20.17 30.22
C PRO A 9 37.26 20.74 31.49
N ILE A 10 36.40 19.98 32.19
CA ILE A 10 35.64 20.48 33.34
C ILE A 10 35.71 19.49 34.52
N SER A 11 36.68 19.68 35.41
CA SER A 11 36.70 19.03 36.73
C SER A 11 36.05 19.94 37.76
N HIS A 12 34.73 19.86 37.92
CA HIS A 12 34.06 20.54 39.02
C HIS A 12 34.30 19.75 40.31
N VAL A 13 35.25 20.24 41.12
CA VAL A 13 35.50 19.72 42.47
C VAL A 13 34.41 20.26 43.38
N ASP A 14 33.81 19.38 44.19
CA ASP A 14 32.80 19.76 45.17
C ASP A 14 33.47 20.39 46.40
N GLU A 15 33.67 21.71 46.35
CA GLU A 15 34.35 22.47 47.41
C GLU A 15 33.55 22.50 48.74
N MET A 16 32.30 22.02 48.75
CA MET A 16 31.52 21.83 49.99
C MET A 16 32.10 20.73 50.90
N LEU A 17 33.03 19.90 50.40
CA LEU A 17 33.68 18.84 51.18
C LEU A 17 34.80 19.35 52.11
N PHE A 18 35.23 20.62 51.97
CA PHE A 18 36.25 21.24 52.82
C PHE A 18 35.66 22.44 53.57
N GLY A 19 35.42 22.28 54.87
CA GLY A 19 34.76 23.30 55.70
C GLY A 19 35.52 24.63 55.74
N SER A 20 34.83 25.72 55.38
CA SER A 20 35.39 27.07 55.37
C SER A 20 35.56 27.64 56.79
N PRO A 21 36.73 28.21 57.14
CA PRO A 21 37.04 28.60 58.52
C PRO A 21 36.69 30.06 58.83
N GLN A 22 35.64 30.30 59.64
CA GLN A 22 35.40 31.51 60.48
C GLN A 22 33.98 31.46 61.09
N LYS A 23 33.66 31.94 62.30
CA LYS A 23 34.48 32.44 63.44
C LYS A 23 34.03 31.72 64.71
N VAL A 24 34.96 31.21 65.52
CA VAL A 24 34.62 30.76 66.88
C VAL A 24 34.64 31.97 67.81
N GLN A 25 33.49 32.35 68.36
CA GLN A 25 33.46 33.22 69.53
C GLN A 25 33.76 32.37 70.78
N PHE A 26 35.05 32.25 71.11
CA PHE A 26 35.47 31.68 72.38
C PHE A 26 35.06 32.61 73.53
N SER A 27 33.98 32.27 74.23
CA SER A 27 33.77 32.73 75.60
C SER A 27 34.76 31.99 76.50
N THR A 28 35.98 32.54 76.63
CA THR A 28 37.02 32.00 77.50
C THR A 28 36.59 32.03 78.96
N ASN A 29 36.70 30.89 79.65
CA ASN A 29 36.80 30.81 81.11
C ASN A 29 37.29 29.41 81.53
N ASP A 30 38.50 29.05 81.10
CA ASP A 30 39.31 28.12 81.89
C ASP A 30 39.83 28.86 83.14
N GLN A 31 39.92 28.14 84.24
CA GLN A 31 40.23 28.70 85.55
C GLN A 31 41.73 28.91 85.76
N ASN A 32 42.11 29.99 86.46
CA ASN A 32 43.24 29.92 87.38
C ASN A 32 43.25 31.05 88.43
N ASP A 33 44.03 30.78 89.48
CA ASP A 33 44.51 31.64 90.57
C ASP A 33 43.56 32.18 91.64
N LEU A 34 43.94 31.88 92.89
CA LEU A 34 43.37 32.37 94.13
C LEU A 34 44.01 33.73 94.50
N MET A 35 43.20 34.73 94.80
CA MET A 35 43.60 35.82 95.72
C MET A 35 42.44 36.21 96.64
N LYS A 36 42.41 35.64 97.85
CA LYS A 36 41.57 36.16 98.96
C LYS A 36 42.26 37.36 99.58
N THR A 37 41.72 38.56 99.38
CA THR A 37 42.17 39.75 100.10
C THR A 37 41.72 39.68 101.56
N PRO A 38 42.62 39.85 102.55
CA PRO A 38 42.20 39.87 103.95
C PRO A 38 41.41 41.14 104.27
N GLU A 39 40.29 40.98 104.99
CA GLU A 39 39.43 42.08 105.45
C GLU A 39 40.21 43.06 106.32
N THR A 40 39.83 44.35 106.28
CA THR A 40 40.54 45.41 107.02
C THR A 40 39.55 46.18 107.87
N ILE A 41 39.55 45.94 109.18
CA ILE A 41 38.67 46.64 110.11
C ILE A 41 39.47 47.73 110.83
N ARG A 42 39.24 48.95 110.34
CA ARG A 42 39.19 50.25 111.03
C ARG A 42 39.62 50.32 112.51
N ILE A 43 40.04 51.52 112.92
CA ILE A 43 39.38 52.28 113.99
C ILE A 43 39.61 53.78 113.74
N ILE A 44 38.56 54.59 113.91
CA ILE A 44 38.63 56.05 114.00
C ILE A 44 38.09 56.41 115.38
N THR A 45 38.99 56.57 116.35
CA THR A 45 38.70 57.28 117.60
C THR A 45 38.80 58.79 117.36
N LYS A 46 38.35 59.61 118.32
CA LYS A 46 38.47 61.09 118.20
C LYS A 46 39.93 61.53 117.99
N ASP A 47 40.86 60.77 118.55
CA ASP A 47 42.30 60.90 118.38
C ASP A 47 42.88 59.61 117.79
N LEU A 48 43.76 59.76 116.79
CA LEU A 48 44.43 58.75 115.95
C LEU A 48 43.55 57.70 115.24
N ILE A 49 43.87 57.48 113.96
CA ILE A 49 43.37 56.36 113.15
C ILE A 49 44.36 55.20 113.25
N ARG A 50 43.86 53.96 113.42
CA ARG A 50 44.67 52.73 113.39
C ARG A 50 44.08 51.72 112.41
N SER A 51 44.94 51.10 111.61
CA SER A 51 44.60 50.03 110.67
C SER A 51 44.86 48.66 111.30
N LEU A 52 43.84 48.06 111.91
CA LEU A 52 43.92 46.67 112.36
C LEU A 52 43.55 45.71 111.23
N LYS A 53 44.24 44.57 111.22
CA LYS A 53 44.00 43.47 110.29
C LYS A 53 44.07 42.16 111.08
N VAL A 54 42.89 41.68 111.48
CA VAL A 54 42.74 40.55 112.41
C VAL A 54 42.63 39.25 111.60
N PRO A 55 43.43 38.20 111.89
CA PRO A 55 43.41 36.98 111.12
C PRO A 55 42.25 36.07 111.51
N GLY A 56 41.30 35.86 110.59
CA GLY A 56 40.32 34.77 110.66
C GLY A 56 40.99 33.41 110.41
N LYS A 57 41.63 32.85 111.44
CA LYS A 57 42.07 31.46 111.50
C LYS A 57 41.25 30.70 112.54
N ASP A 58 40.77 29.52 112.17
CA ASP A 58 40.68 28.42 113.13
C ASP A 58 41.91 27.49 113.00
N PRO A 59 42.40 26.85 114.08
CA PRO A 59 43.80 26.45 114.16
C PRO A 59 44.04 24.94 113.95
N SER A 60 43.08 24.20 113.37
CA SER A 60 43.11 22.73 113.29
C SER A 60 43.30 22.14 111.88
N GLY A 61 42.96 22.87 110.81
CA GLY A 61 43.19 22.46 109.42
C GLY A 61 42.40 21.23 108.93
N LEU A 62 41.43 20.72 109.70
CA LEU A 62 40.73 19.45 109.46
C LEU A 62 39.19 19.60 109.37
N SER A 63 38.71 20.72 108.85
CA SER A 63 37.28 20.92 108.53
C SER A 63 37.09 21.57 107.16
N VAL A 64 36.22 20.99 106.34
CA VAL A 64 35.81 21.52 105.04
C VAL A 64 34.36 21.96 105.14
N ILE A 65 34.09 23.24 104.88
CA ILE A 65 32.73 23.80 104.86
C ILE A 65 32.20 23.64 103.43
N LEU A 66 31.33 22.66 103.20
CA LEU A 66 30.69 22.41 101.90
C LEU A 66 29.54 23.40 101.67
N HIS A 67 29.46 23.99 100.47
CA HIS A 67 28.32 24.81 100.06
C HIS A 67 27.08 23.93 99.86
N PRO A 68 25.82 24.36 100.15
CA PRO A 68 24.64 23.51 99.97
C PRO A 68 24.45 22.97 98.54
N SER A 69 24.90 23.70 97.50
CA SER A 69 24.92 23.16 96.12
C SER A 69 25.93 22.04 95.92
N GLU A 70 27.07 22.09 96.61
CA GLU A 70 28.08 21.02 96.60
C GLU A 70 27.62 19.86 97.48
N MET A 71 26.99 20.12 98.62
CA MET A 71 26.35 19.11 99.47
C MET A 71 25.26 18.36 98.69
N ASN A 72 24.39 19.07 97.97
CA ASN A 72 23.36 18.44 97.12
C ASN A 72 23.99 17.65 95.98
N ARG A 73 24.96 18.23 95.26
CA ARG A 73 25.71 17.52 94.21
C ARG A 73 26.40 16.26 94.75
N ILE A 74 27.03 16.34 95.92
CA ILE A 74 27.65 15.18 96.59
C ILE A 74 26.58 14.19 97.03
N MET A 75 25.40 14.60 97.51
CA MET A 75 24.30 13.69 97.82
C MET A 75 23.72 13.01 96.57
N GLU A 76 23.62 13.70 95.43
CA GLU A 76 23.17 13.14 94.15
C GLU A 76 24.24 12.21 93.51
N GLU A 77 25.52 12.57 93.58
CA GLU A 77 26.64 11.76 93.07
C GLU A 77 26.99 10.57 94.00
N SER A 78 26.79 10.70 95.32
CA SER A 78 26.98 9.61 96.30
C SER A 78 25.73 8.77 96.53
N GLN A 79 24.54 9.21 96.10
CA GLN A 79 23.39 8.32 95.96
C GLN A 79 23.77 7.18 95.01
N THR A 80 23.90 5.98 95.58
CA THR A 80 24.20 4.74 94.87
C THR A 80 22.96 4.24 94.15
N LEU A 81 22.45 5.05 93.21
CA LEU A 81 21.35 4.76 92.29
C LEU A 81 21.39 3.28 91.89
N SER A 82 20.30 2.58 92.15
CA SER A 82 20.14 1.16 91.90
C SER A 82 20.54 0.81 90.47
N LYS A 83 21.01 -0.42 90.24
CA LYS A 83 21.29 -0.92 88.88
C LYS A 83 20.07 -0.75 87.96
N GLN A 84 18.86 -0.81 88.52
CA GLN A 84 17.60 -0.56 87.81
C GLN A 84 17.40 0.92 87.45
N GLU A 85 17.72 1.85 88.35
CA GLU A 85 17.57 3.30 88.12
C GLU A 85 18.63 3.83 87.15
N ARG A 86 19.89 3.37 87.29
CA ARG A 86 20.95 3.65 86.30
C ARG A 86 20.60 3.07 84.93
N GLY A 87 19.97 1.89 84.90
CA GLY A 87 19.37 1.30 83.69
C GLY A 87 18.29 2.20 83.10
N ALA A 88 17.29 2.60 83.89
CA ALA A 88 16.18 3.45 83.45
C ALA A 88 16.63 4.82 82.93
N ILE A 89 17.63 5.47 83.53
CA ILE A 89 18.19 6.74 83.06
C ILE A 89 18.97 6.57 81.76
N LEU A 90 19.73 5.48 81.61
CA LEU A 90 20.40 5.14 80.34
C LEU A 90 19.37 4.82 79.24
N GLU A 91 18.32 4.06 79.56
CA GLU A 91 17.21 3.75 78.66
C GLU A 91 16.41 5.00 78.26
N ALA A 92 16.18 5.95 79.17
CA ALA A 92 15.56 7.22 78.84
C ALA A 92 16.41 7.99 77.82
N LYS A 93 17.72 8.14 78.09
CA LYS A 93 18.66 8.81 77.19
C LYS A 93 18.84 8.10 75.85
N THR A 94 18.79 6.77 75.78
CA THR A 94 18.80 6.04 74.50
C THR A 94 17.48 6.18 73.75
N LYS A 95 16.32 6.14 74.42
CA LYS A 95 15.01 6.36 73.81
C LYS A 95 14.83 7.79 73.30
N GLU A 96 15.36 8.80 73.99
CA GLU A 96 15.41 10.19 73.51
C GLU A 96 16.35 10.33 72.31
N ARG A 97 17.55 9.72 72.36
CA ARG A 97 18.48 9.71 71.23
C ARG A 97 17.92 8.96 70.01
N GLN A 98 17.17 7.89 70.22
CA GLN A 98 16.43 7.18 69.16
C GLN A 98 15.38 8.09 68.55
N LYS A 99 14.44 8.64 69.32
CA LYS A 99 13.44 9.60 68.81
C LYS A 99 14.06 10.79 68.06
N ALA A 100 15.21 11.29 68.53
CA ALA A 100 15.95 12.34 67.83
C ALA A 100 16.50 11.87 66.47
N MET A 101 17.11 10.67 66.42
CA MET A 101 17.54 10.02 65.16
C MET A 101 16.36 9.78 64.23
N ASP A 102 15.28 9.14 64.71
CA ASP A 102 14.07 8.83 63.94
C ASP A 102 13.50 10.11 63.30
N SER A 103 13.35 11.18 64.09
CA SER A 103 12.88 12.49 63.59
C SER A 103 13.82 13.16 62.57
N ALA A 104 15.11 12.83 62.60
CA ALA A 104 16.08 13.29 61.62
C ALA A 104 16.05 12.42 60.35
N GLU A 105 15.79 11.11 60.47
CA GLU A 105 15.59 10.21 59.34
C GLU A 105 14.28 10.51 58.60
N ASP A 106 13.18 10.79 59.31
CA ASP A 106 11.91 11.25 58.72
C ASP A 106 12.10 12.54 57.91
N ARG A 107 12.78 13.54 58.48
CA ARG A 107 13.13 14.79 57.76
C ARG A 107 14.00 14.50 56.54
N LYS A 108 14.97 13.60 56.65
CA LYS A 108 15.85 13.18 55.53
C LYS A 108 15.07 12.44 54.44
N VAL A 109 14.05 11.64 54.79
CA VAL A 109 13.12 11.00 53.85
C VAL A 109 12.21 12.03 53.18
N GLN A 110 11.63 12.97 53.93
CA GLN A 110 10.82 14.05 53.39
C GLN A 110 11.62 14.95 52.41
N ILE A 111 12.84 15.33 52.77
CA ILE A 111 13.74 16.10 51.88
C ILE A 111 14.07 15.30 50.62
N ARG A 112 14.40 13.99 50.73
CA ARG A 112 14.60 13.12 49.56
C ARG A 112 13.37 13.02 48.65
N LEU A 113 12.17 12.92 49.23
CA LEU A 113 10.92 12.88 48.47
C LEU A 113 10.62 14.22 47.78
N ALA A 114 10.93 15.33 48.45
CA ALA A 114 10.82 16.67 47.88
C ALA A 114 11.81 16.89 46.73
N ASP A 115 13.08 16.48 46.89
CA ASP A 115 14.09 16.54 45.82
C ASP A 115 13.75 15.63 44.64
N MET A 116 13.26 14.41 44.89
CA MET A 116 12.82 13.51 43.82
C MET A 116 11.59 14.04 43.08
N SER A 117 10.70 14.76 43.78
CA SER A 117 9.57 15.46 43.16
C SER A 117 10.05 16.69 42.37
N ARG A 118 10.98 17.47 42.93
CA ARG A 118 11.60 18.64 42.25
C ARG A 118 12.34 18.22 40.98
N LYS A 119 13.05 17.10 40.98
CA LYS A 119 13.73 16.54 39.81
C LYS A 119 12.77 16.00 38.74
N LYS A 120 11.62 15.45 39.13
CA LYS A 120 10.55 15.05 38.20
C LYS A 120 9.79 16.24 37.61
N ASN A 121 9.70 17.33 38.36
CA ASN A 121 8.97 18.55 38.00
C ASN A 121 9.90 19.66 37.45
N GLN A 122 11.18 19.37 37.25
CA GLN A 122 12.06 20.23 36.47
C GLN A 122 11.61 20.16 35.01
N GLY A 123 11.25 21.31 34.44
CA GLY A 123 10.97 21.42 33.02
C GLY A 123 12.20 21.02 32.20
N LEU A 124 11.96 20.45 31.03
CA LEU A 124 13.01 20.10 30.07
C LEU A 124 13.81 21.36 29.71
N SER A 125 15.13 21.24 29.66
CA SER A 125 16.00 22.28 29.12
C SER A 125 15.65 22.56 27.65
N ASP A 126 15.84 23.77 27.15
CA ASP A 126 15.52 24.11 25.75
C ASP A 126 16.21 23.17 24.75
N LEU A 127 17.43 22.72 25.06
CA LEU A 127 18.19 21.73 24.28
C LEU A 127 17.60 20.32 24.36
N GLU A 128 16.98 19.95 25.49
CA GLU A 128 16.29 18.67 25.67
C GLU A 128 14.92 18.69 24.99
N ALA A 129 14.21 19.83 25.03
CA ALA A 129 12.97 20.05 24.31
C ALA A 129 13.20 20.03 22.79
N GLU A 130 14.25 20.69 22.29
CA GLU A 130 14.62 20.63 20.87
C GLU A 130 15.07 19.21 20.47
N ALA A 131 15.85 18.52 21.31
CA ALA A 131 16.23 17.13 21.07
C ALA A 131 14.99 16.20 21.04
N GLN A 132 14.00 16.42 21.90
CA GLN A 132 12.73 15.69 21.87
C GLN A 132 11.90 16.01 20.63
N GLN A 133 11.78 17.28 20.22
CA GLN A 133 11.09 17.65 18.97
C GLN A 133 11.75 17.01 17.74
N ARG A 134 13.09 17.05 17.67
CA ARG A 134 13.87 16.38 16.61
C ARG A 134 13.66 14.86 16.65
N ALA A 135 13.65 14.23 17.81
CA ALA A 135 13.39 12.80 17.97
C ALA A 135 11.95 12.41 17.62
N GLN A 136 10.97 13.23 18.00
CA GLN A 136 9.55 13.07 17.63
C GLN A 136 9.38 13.18 16.12
N TYR A 137 9.90 14.23 15.48
CA TYR A 137 9.87 14.39 14.02
C TYR A 137 10.53 13.20 13.29
N LEU A 138 11.66 12.71 13.77
CA LEU A 138 12.33 11.52 13.20
C LEU A 138 11.48 10.25 13.36
N LEU A 139 10.80 10.09 14.50
CA LEU A 139 9.92 8.94 14.77
C LEU A 139 8.61 9.01 13.98
N GLU A 140 8.01 10.19 13.85
CA GLU A 140 6.85 10.46 12.99
C GLU A 140 7.19 10.17 11.54
N LYS A 141 8.28 10.73 11.02
CA LYS A 141 8.76 10.48 9.66
C LYS A 141 9.13 9.02 9.40
N ALA A 142 9.70 8.32 10.39
CA ALA A 142 9.97 6.89 10.29
C ALA A 142 8.67 6.07 10.26
N ASN A 143 7.64 6.47 11.00
CA ASN A 143 6.32 5.87 10.93
C ASN A 143 5.63 6.16 9.59
N GLU A 144 5.67 7.40 9.09
CA GLU A 144 5.17 7.75 7.76
C GLU A 144 5.83 6.88 6.68
N MET A 145 7.15 6.80 6.65
CA MET A 145 7.87 5.92 5.70
C MET A 145 7.51 4.44 5.86
N ARG A 146 7.10 3.98 7.04
CA ARG A 146 6.56 2.61 7.22
C ARG A 146 5.14 2.47 6.66
N MET A 147 4.25 3.44 6.91
CA MET A 147 2.88 3.41 6.39
C MET A 147 2.87 3.50 4.85
N GLU A 148 3.70 4.35 4.25
CA GLU A 148 3.86 4.42 2.78
C GLU A 148 4.39 3.10 2.18
N GLN A 149 5.04 2.26 3.01
CA GLN A 149 5.55 0.95 2.62
C GLN A 149 4.52 -0.19 2.79
N GLU A 150 3.31 0.08 3.27
CA GLU A 150 2.19 -0.87 3.24
C GLU A 150 1.58 -0.96 1.82
N ASP A 151 1.20 -2.15 1.36
CA ASP A 151 0.79 -2.36 -0.03
C ASP A 151 -0.56 -1.72 -0.37
N GLU A 152 -1.45 -1.59 0.61
CA GLU A 152 -2.69 -0.81 0.54
C GLU A 152 -2.41 0.67 0.26
N VAL A 153 -1.42 1.25 0.95
CA VAL A 153 -1.02 2.66 0.77
C VAL A 153 -0.29 2.85 -0.57
N LYS A 154 0.51 1.88 -1.03
CA LYS A 154 1.07 1.90 -2.40
C LYS A 154 -0.01 1.85 -3.47
N LYS A 155 -1.03 0.98 -3.34
CA LYS A 155 -2.18 0.92 -4.26
C LYS A 155 -2.96 2.24 -4.24
N LEU A 156 -3.16 2.85 -3.06
CA LEU A 156 -3.76 4.17 -2.95
C LEU A 156 -2.92 5.24 -3.67
N ASN A 157 -1.60 5.24 -3.48
CA ASN A 157 -0.68 6.16 -4.15
C ASN A 157 -0.72 6.00 -5.69
N THR A 158 -0.84 4.78 -6.25
CA THR A 158 -0.99 4.61 -7.71
C THR A 158 -2.34 5.11 -8.22
N LEU A 159 -3.43 4.96 -7.44
CA LEU A 159 -4.73 5.56 -7.74
C LEU A 159 -4.67 7.10 -7.72
N ILE A 160 -3.95 7.67 -6.75
CA ILE A 160 -3.71 9.12 -6.60
C ILE A 160 -2.96 9.67 -7.81
N VAL A 161 -1.85 9.06 -8.21
CA VAL A 161 -1.07 9.49 -9.39
C VAL A 161 -1.90 9.35 -10.67
N GLY A 162 -2.63 8.25 -10.85
CA GLY A 162 -3.53 8.08 -12.00
C GLY A 162 -4.63 9.15 -12.08
N ALA A 163 -5.15 9.59 -10.93
CA ALA A 163 -6.13 10.66 -10.85
C ALA A 163 -5.52 12.06 -11.14
N GLN A 164 -4.28 12.32 -10.71
CA GLN A 164 -3.52 13.51 -11.07
C GLN A 164 -3.25 13.55 -12.58
N CYS A 165 -2.80 12.44 -13.18
CA CYS A 165 -2.61 12.34 -14.62
C CYS A 165 -3.91 12.61 -15.39
N GLN A 166 -5.06 12.06 -14.96
CA GLN A 166 -6.33 12.31 -15.63
C GLN A 166 -6.78 13.79 -15.50
N ALA A 167 -6.54 14.44 -14.36
CA ALA A 167 -6.83 15.86 -14.20
C ALA A 167 -6.00 16.74 -15.16
N VAL A 168 -4.71 16.43 -15.34
CA VAL A 168 -3.84 17.11 -16.30
C VAL A 168 -4.26 16.82 -17.75
N LEU A 169 -4.64 15.58 -18.07
CA LEU A 169 -5.11 15.22 -19.42
C LEU A 169 -6.41 15.94 -19.79
N ASP A 170 -7.41 15.98 -18.90
CA ASP A 170 -8.65 16.72 -19.15
C ASP A 170 -8.39 18.24 -19.33
N ALA A 171 -7.42 18.80 -18.60
CA ALA A 171 -6.99 20.20 -18.78
C ALA A 171 -6.30 20.44 -20.14
N GLN A 172 -5.32 19.61 -20.52
CA GLN A 172 -4.65 19.68 -21.82
C GLN A 172 -5.63 19.47 -22.99
N ILE A 173 -6.66 18.65 -22.82
CA ILE A 173 -7.73 18.48 -23.79
C ILE A 173 -8.56 19.77 -23.90
N ALA A 174 -8.88 20.45 -22.79
CA ALA A 174 -9.58 21.73 -22.83
C ALA A 174 -8.73 22.84 -23.50
N GLU A 175 -7.45 22.95 -23.13
CA GLU A 175 -6.48 23.87 -23.76
C GLU A 175 -6.40 23.64 -25.27
N LYS A 176 -6.26 22.40 -25.72
CA LYS A 176 -6.22 22.05 -27.15
C LYS A 176 -7.52 22.45 -27.88
N HIS A 177 -8.68 22.29 -27.26
CA HIS A 177 -9.95 22.72 -27.85
C HIS A 177 -10.09 24.24 -27.90
N GLN A 178 -9.50 24.97 -26.95
CA GLN A 178 -9.45 26.43 -26.97
C GLN A 178 -8.53 26.93 -28.08
N ILE A 179 -7.27 26.46 -28.12
CA ILE A 179 -6.29 26.80 -29.17
C ILE A 179 -6.86 26.52 -30.57
N HIS A 180 -7.60 25.41 -30.76
CA HIS A 180 -8.20 25.11 -32.05
C HIS A 180 -9.35 26.08 -32.44
N LYS A 181 -10.11 26.61 -31.48
CA LYS A 181 -11.12 27.66 -31.75
C LYS A 181 -10.46 28.99 -32.11
N GLU A 182 -9.49 29.41 -31.31
CA GLU A 182 -8.72 30.64 -31.54
C GLU A 182 -8.04 30.62 -32.92
N LEU A 183 -7.49 29.47 -33.32
CA LEU A 183 -6.95 29.25 -34.67
C LEU A 183 -8.04 29.36 -35.75
N GLN A 184 -9.19 28.69 -35.59
CA GLN A 184 -10.32 28.80 -36.55
C GLN A 184 -10.87 30.23 -36.66
N GLU A 185 -10.80 31.02 -35.59
CA GLU A 185 -11.28 32.41 -35.58
C GLU A 185 -10.31 33.35 -36.32
N GLU A 186 -8.99 33.17 -36.14
CA GLU A 186 -7.99 33.89 -36.93
C GLU A 186 -7.92 33.41 -38.40
N GLU A 187 -8.11 32.12 -38.68
CA GLU A 187 -8.25 31.59 -40.06
C GLU A 187 -9.40 32.29 -40.80
N ARG A 188 -10.61 32.33 -40.20
CA ARG A 188 -11.77 33.04 -40.77
C ARG A 188 -11.53 34.55 -40.95
N ARG A 189 -10.75 35.16 -40.06
CA ARG A 189 -10.39 36.58 -40.11
C ARG A 189 -9.41 36.87 -41.27
N LEU A 190 -8.48 35.96 -41.53
CA LEU A 190 -7.58 36.03 -42.68
C LEU A 190 -8.32 35.77 -44.00
N ASP A 191 -9.20 34.77 -44.05
CA ASP A 191 -10.06 34.51 -45.22
C ASP A 191 -10.92 35.73 -45.56
N ALA A 192 -11.52 36.38 -44.55
CA ALA A 192 -12.29 37.60 -44.74
C ALA A 192 -11.46 38.78 -45.26
N MET A 193 -10.18 38.89 -44.85
CA MET A 193 -9.24 39.89 -45.36
C MET A 193 -8.87 39.60 -46.82
N MET A 194 -8.50 38.36 -47.15
CA MET A 194 -8.20 37.95 -48.52
C MET A 194 -9.40 38.12 -49.47
N GLU A 195 -10.63 37.91 -49.00
CA GLU A 195 -11.85 38.19 -49.77
C GLU A 195 -12.08 39.69 -50.01
N VAL A 196 -11.65 40.57 -49.11
CA VAL A 196 -11.69 42.03 -49.33
C VAL A 196 -10.63 42.44 -50.36
N ASP A 197 -9.39 42.00 -50.19
CA ASP A 197 -8.29 42.30 -51.12
C ASP A 197 -8.61 41.78 -52.54
N ARG A 198 -9.18 40.57 -52.65
CA ARG A 198 -9.62 39.99 -53.94
C ARG A 198 -10.75 40.80 -54.60
N ARG A 199 -11.63 41.44 -53.82
CA ARG A 199 -12.68 42.32 -54.36
C ARG A 199 -12.09 43.65 -54.84
N GLN A 200 -11.21 44.27 -54.06
CA GLN A 200 -10.51 45.50 -54.45
C GLN A 200 -9.72 45.28 -55.76
N ALA A 201 -8.98 44.17 -55.88
CA ALA A 201 -8.26 43.83 -57.11
C ALA A 201 -9.17 43.64 -58.34
N LEU A 202 -10.40 43.13 -58.14
CA LEU A 202 -11.41 43.04 -59.22
C LEU A 202 -12.00 44.41 -59.57
N GLU A 203 -12.30 45.25 -58.58
CA GLU A 203 -12.80 46.62 -58.78
C GLU A 203 -11.76 47.49 -59.52
N GLU A 204 -10.48 47.40 -59.15
CA GLU A 204 -9.38 48.03 -59.89
C GLU A 204 -9.26 47.51 -61.33
N GLN A 205 -9.31 46.19 -61.52
CA GLN A 205 -9.25 45.58 -62.86
C GLN A 205 -10.44 46.01 -63.73
N ASP A 206 -11.63 46.15 -63.15
CA ASP A 206 -12.82 46.62 -63.87
C ASP A 206 -12.78 48.13 -64.15
N HIS A 207 -12.21 48.96 -63.27
CA HIS A 207 -11.89 50.35 -63.60
C HIS A 207 -10.88 50.45 -64.77
N VAL A 208 -9.86 49.60 -64.80
CA VAL A 208 -8.92 49.51 -65.94
C VAL A 208 -9.63 49.03 -67.22
N ASN A 209 -10.52 48.03 -67.11
CA ASN A 209 -11.34 47.55 -68.22
C ASN A 209 -12.25 48.66 -68.78
N GLU A 210 -12.91 49.43 -67.91
CA GLU A 210 -13.72 50.59 -68.28
C GLU A 210 -12.90 51.67 -68.98
N LEU A 211 -11.75 52.07 -68.43
CA LEU A 211 -10.88 53.06 -69.06
C LEU A 211 -10.41 52.61 -70.45
N ASN A 212 -10.10 51.32 -70.61
CA ASN A 212 -9.74 50.75 -71.90
C ASN A 212 -10.95 50.66 -72.86
N LYS A 213 -12.15 50.38 -72.37
CA LYS A 213 -13.41 50.42 -73.15
C LYS A 213 -13.72 51.85 -73.62
N ARG A 214 -13.58 52.86 -72.74
CA ARG A 214 -13.72 54.29 -73.06
C ARG A 214 -12.71 54.71 -74.14
N LYS A 215 -11.43 54.33 -74.01
CA LYS A 215 -10.39 54.56 -75.04
C LYS A 215 -10.75 53.91 -76.39
N ARG A 216 -11.24 52.66 -76.41
CA ARG A 216 -11.69 51.97 -77.64
C ARG A 216 -12.88 52.69 -78.30
N VAL A 217 -13.84 53.20 -77.51
CA VAL A 217 -14.97 53.98 -78.03
C VAL A 217 -14.50 55.31 -78.64
N LEU A 218 -13.60 56.04 -77.97
CA LEU A 218 -13.02 57.28 -78.51
C LEU A 218 -12.23 57.03 -79.81
N GLY A 219 -11.43 55.95 -79.87
CA GLY A 219 -10.74 55.52 -81.08
C GLY A 219 -11.71 55.20 -82.23
N LYS A 220 -12.78 54.44 -81.96
CA LYS A 220 -13.84 54.18 -82.95
C LYS A 220 -14.48 55.47 -83.45
N LEU A 221 -14.81 56.41 -82.56
CA LEU A 221 -15.41 57.70 -82.93
C LEU A 221 -14.47 58.54 -83.80
N HIS A 222 -13.16 58.50 -83.55
CA HIS A 222 -12.18 59.19 -84.40
C HIS A 222 -12.08 58.54 -85.79
N ILE A 223 -12.05 57.21 -85.88
CA ILE A 223 -12.05 56.50 -87.17
C ILE A 223 -13.34 56.78 -87.96
N VAL A 224 -14.50 56.83 -87.31
CA VAL A 224 -15.77 57.18 -87.97
C VAL A 224 -15.73 58.62 -88.51
N LYS A 225 -15.14 59.57 -87.78
CA LYS A 225 -14.91 60.93 -88.30
C LYS A 225 -13.98 60.95 -89.50
N GLN A 226 -12.84 60.26 -89.44
CA GLN A 226 -11.91 60.15 -90.57
C GLN A 226 -12.57 59.52 -91.82
N ILE A 227 -13.46 58.54 -91.64
CA ILE A 227 -14.23 57.95 -92.74
C ILE A 227 -15.22 58.97 -93.31
N GLN A 228 -15.92 59.75 -92.48
CA GLN A 228 -16.80 60.82 -92.95
C GLN A 228 -16.01 61.89 -93.71
N GLU A 229 -14.90 62.37 -93.15
CA GLU A 229 -14.00 63.35 -93.77
C GLU A 229 -13.47 62.85 -95.13
N GLN A 230 -13.14 61.55 -95.26
CA GLN A 230 -12.75 60.94 -96.55
C GLN A 230 -13.92 60.77 -97.53
N LEU A 231 -15.14 60.51 -97.06
CA LEU A 231 -16.33 60.46 -97.90
C LEU A 231 -16.68 61.85 -98.43
N ASP A 232 -16.67 62.87 -97.56
CA ASP A 232 -16.91 64.26 -97.92
C ASP A 232 -15.86 64.76 -98.93
N GLN A 233 -14.57 64.41 -98.74
CA GLN A 233 -13.52 64.68 -99.71
C GLN A 233 -13.72 63.95 -101.06
N ARG A 234 -14.24 62.71 -101.05
CA ARG A 234 -14.57 61.99 -102.30
C ARG A 234 -15.74 62.64 -103.03
N MET A 235 -16.80 63.01 -102.32
CA MET A 235 -17.93 63.74 -102.88
C MET A 235 -17.46 65.02 -103.57
N LEU A 236 -16.62 65.82 -102.92
CA LEU A 236 -16.02 67.04 -103.52
C LEU A 236 -15.16 66.72 -104.76
N GLN A 237 -14.41 65.61 -104.75
CA GLN A 237 -13.62 65.19 -105.92
C GLN A 237 -14.49 64.64 -107.07
N ASP A 238 -15.62 63.99 -106.76
CA ASP A 238 -16.59 63.51 -107.75
C ASP A 238 -17.39 64.69 -108.33
N GLU A 239 -17.72 65.72 -107.53
CA GLU A 239 -18.30 67.00 -107.97
C GLU A 239 -17.35 67.77 -108.91
N VAL A 240 -16.05 67.87 -108.57
CA VAL A 240 -15.04 68.47 -109.45
C VAL A 240 -14.93 67.68 -110.76
N ARG A 241 -14.85 66.34 -110.69
CA ARG A 241 -14.81 65.49 -111.90
C ARG A 241 -16.10 65.55 -112.73
N ALA A 242 -17.26 65.83 -112.12
CA ALA A 242 -18.49 66.11 -112.84
C ALA A 242 -18.45 67.48 -113.54
N GLN A 243 -17.90 68.52 -112.91
CA GLN A 243 -17.71 69.84 -113.53
C GLN A 243 -16.68 69.81 -114.66
N GLU A 244 -15.59 69.05 -114.51
CA GLU A 244 -14.64 68.75 -115.58
C GLU A 244 -15.32 67.96 -116.72
N GLY A 245 -16.12 66.95 -116.40
CA GLY A 245 -16.92 66.19 -117.36
C GLY A 245 -17.90 67.06 -118.14
N GLU A 246 -18.59 68.00 -117.49
CA GLU A 246 -19.43 69.00 -118.15
C GLU A 246 -18.65 69.93 -119.08
N GLN A 247 -17.43 70.33 -118.71
CA GLN A 247 -16.56 71.15 -119.58
C GLN A 247 -16.12 70.34 -120.82
N ILE A 248 -15.68 69.09 -120.62
CA ILE A 248 -15.33 68.17 -121.69
C ILE A 248 -16.53 67.89 -122.60
N LEU A 249 -17.75 67.77 -122.07
CA LEU A 249 -18.97 67.64 -122.89
C LEU A 249 -19.23 68.90 -123.72
N LYS A 250 -19.11 70.11 -123.13
CA LYS A 250 -19.28 71.38 -123.85
C LYS A 250 -18.20 71.61 -124.92
N ASP A 251 -17.00 71.04 -124.75
CA ASP A 251 -15.94 71.06 -125.76
C ASP A 251 -16.14 69.96 -126.82
N LEU A 252 -16.64 68.78 -126.45
CA LEU A 252 -17.07 67.75 -127.38
C LEU A 252 -18.26 68.21 -128.24
N GLU A 253 -19.20 69.00 -127.71
CA GLU A 253 -20.29 69.60 -128.49
C GLU A 253 -19.76 70.57 -129.55
N LYS A 254 -18.75 71.40 -129.23
CA LYS A 254 -18.07 72.27 -130.22
C LYS A 254 -17.40 71.43 -131.30
N LEU A 255 -16.62 70.42 -130.89
CA LEU A 255 -15.94 69.49 -131.81
C LEU A 255 -16.94 68.71 -132.66
N GLN A 256 -18.10 68.31 -132.13
CA GLN A 256 -19.16 67.65 -132.90
C GLN A 256 -19.83 68.61 -133.89
N MET A 257 -19.99 69.89 -133.56
CA MET A 257 -20.48 70.90 -134.50
C MET A 257 -19.47 71.20 -135.62
N GLU A 258 -18.17 71.11 -135.34
CA GLU A 258 -17.11 71.14 -136.36
C GLU A 258 -17.07 69.85 -137.19
N GLU A 259 -17.13 68.67 -136.55
CA GLU A 259 -17.20 67.37 -137.22
C GLU A 259 -18.44 67.27 -138.11
N LEU A 260 -19.60 67.77 -137.69
CA LEU A 260 -20.82 67.81 -138.51
C LEU A 260 -20.62 68.66 -139.77
N GLN A 261 -19.88 69.76 -139.72
CA GLN A 261 -19.49 70.53 -140.91
C GLN A 261 -18.52 69.72 -141.81
N THR A 262 -17.60 68.93 -141.23
CA THR A 262 -16.76 68.02 -142.03
C THR A 262 -17.52 66.80 -142.56
N LEU A 263 -18.57 66.35 -141.88
CA LEU A 263 -19.43 65.23 -142.27
C LEU A 263 -20.45 65.61 -143.33
N GLN A 264 -20.85 66.88 -143.40
CA GLN A 264 -21.56 67.42 -144.56
C GLN A 264 -20.68 67.30 -145.82
N ARG A 265 -19.44 67.80 -145.76
CA ARG A 265 -18.44 67.64 -146.85
C ARG A 265 -18.19 66.16 -147.18
N ARG A 266 -17.89 65.32 -146.17
CA ARG A 266 -17.71 63.87 -146.37
C ARG A 266 -18.96 63.13 -146.85
N ARG A 267 -20.18 63.67 -146.72
CA ARG A 267 -21.40 63.10 -147.32
C ARG A 267 -21.57 63.49 -148.78
N GLU A 268 -21.05 64.66 -149.18
CA GLU A 268 -20.90 65.05 -150.58
C GLU A 268 -19.85 64.13 -151.26
N ASP A 269 -18.80 63.74 -150.53
CA ASP A 269 -17.81 62.73 -150.97
C ASP A 269 -18.37 61.29 -150.97
N GLN A 270 -18.94 60.80 -149.87
CA GLN A 270 -19.35 59.39 -149.73
C GLN A 270 -20.52 58.98 -150.64
N ARG A 271 -21.33 59.93 -151.12
CA ARG A 271 -22.30 59.68 -152.20
C ARG A 271 -21.64 59.22 -153.51
N GLN A 272 -20.40 59.61 -153.73
CA GLN A 272 -19.60 59.19 -154.89
C GLN A 272 -19.09 57.75 -154.69
N LEU A 273 -18.74 57.37 -153.45
CA LEU A 273 -18.16 56.06 -153.10
C LEU A 273 -19.19 54.93 -152.91
N LEU A 274 -20.36 55.18 -152.32
CA LEU A 274 -21.31 54.10 -151.97
C LEU A 274 -21.93 53.38 -153.18
N LEU A 275 -21.76 53.93 -154.38
CA LEU A 275 -22.08 53.29 -155.67
C LEU A 275 -21.20 52.06 -155.96
N GLU A 276 -20.11 51.85 -155.22
CA GLU A 276 -19.10 50.85 -155.54
C GLU A 276 -19.28 49.50 -154.81
N ILE A 277 -19.73 49.51 -153.54
CA ILE A 277 -19.44 48.44 -152.54
C ILE A 277 -20.47 47.29 -152.41
N GLN A 278 -21.73 47.43 -152.84
CA GLN A 278 -22.85 46.50 -152.49
C GLN A 278 -22.78 45.03 -153.00
N LYS A 279 -21.60 44.48 -153.33
CA LYS A 279 -21.40 43.28 -154.18
C LYS A 279 -20.82 42.04 -153.43
N ILE A 280 -20.95 41.92 -152.08
CA ILE A 280 -19.94 41.24 -151.22
C ILE A 280 -20.42 40.14 -150.22
N ASN A 281 -21.71 40.02 -149.89
CA ASN A 281 -22.15 39.64 -148.52
C ASN A 281 -22.51 38.14 -148.24
N GLU A 282 -23.17 37.88 -147.10
CA GLU A 282 -24.04 36.69 -146.80
C GLU A 282 -23.39 35.35 -146.39
N GLN A 283 -22.36 35.38 -145.54
CA GLN A 283 -21.72 34.16 -144.96
C GLN A 283 -22.38 33.63 -143.65
N SER A 284 -21.95 32.47 -143.14
CA SER A 284 -22.69 31.62 -142.16
C SER A 284 -21.87 31.18 -140.92
N LEU A 285 -22.54 30.95 -139.78
CA LEU A 285 -21.98 30.55 -138.47
C LEU A 285 -22.86 29.47 -137.77
N ARG A 286 -22.27 28.43 -137.15
CA ARG A 286 -22.97 27.29 -136.49
C ARG A 286 -22.14 26.62 -135.37
N ALA A 287 -22.79 25.79 -134.53
CA ALA A 287 -22.27 24.82 -133.53
C ALA A 287 -21.51 25.36 -132.28
N LYS A 288 -21.88 24.88 -131.07
CA LYS A 288 -21.18 25.14 -129.78
C LYS A 288 -21.62 24.23 -128.60
N GLU A 289 -21.51 22.91 -128.73
CA GLU A 289 -22.13 21.92 -127.82
C GLU A 289 -21.27 21.49 -126.58
N CYS A 290 -21.85 20.74 -125.62
CA CYS A 290 -21.36 20.59 -124.22
C CYS A 290 -21.35 19.14 -123.65
N LYS A 291 -20.62 18.90 -122.55
CA LYS A 291 -20.66 17.67 -121.69
C LYS A 291 -21.43 17.91 -120.37
N LYS A 292 -21.58 16.87 -119.50
CA LYS A 292 -22.02 16.99 -118.10
C LYS A 292 -21.40 15.92 -117.14
N GLU A 293 -21.94 15.82 -115.92
CA GLU A 293 -21.45 15.15 -114.69
C GLU A 293 -21.28 13.60 -114.76
N GLU A 294 -20.31 13.08 -113.98
CA GLU A 294 -20.08 11.63 -113.70
C GLU A 294 -19.75 11.33 -112.19
N GLU A 295 -19.93 12.30 -111.25
CA GLU A 295 -19.00 12.49 -110.10
C GLU A 295 -19.50 12.17 -108.65
N LYS A 296 -20.25 11.07 -108.36
CA LYS A 296 -21.15 11.04 -107.16
C LYS A 296 -21.11 9.90 -106.09
N LEU A 297 -20.04 9.10 -105.89
CA LEU A 297 -20.17 7.78 -105.19
C LEU A 297 -19.18 7.36 -104.04
N ALA A 298 -18.45 8.24 -103.34
CA ALA A 298 -17.23 7.82 -102.61
C ALA A 298 -17.26 7.45 -101.08
N ASP A 299 -18.06 8.08 -100.20
CA ASP A 299 -17.55 8.44 -98.84
C ASP A 299 -17.95 7.60 -97.59
N LEU A 300 -18.47 6.37 -97.69
CA LEU A 300 -19.21 5.73 -96.56
C LEU A 300 -18.47 4.78 -95.58
N HIS A 301 -17.17 4.49 -95.70
CA HIS A 301 -16.58 3.26 -95.11
C HIS A 301 -15.75 3.36 -93.80
N ALA A 302 -15.64 4.51 -93.13
CA ALA A 302 -14.49 4.80 -92.23
C ALA A 302 -14.64 4.64 -90.70
N LEU A 303 -15.78 4.16 -90.15
CA LEU A 303 -16.17 4.48 -88.75
C LEU A 303 -16.08 3.39 -87.66
N GLU A 304 -15.87 2.10 -87.97
CA GLU A 304 -16.22 1.02 -87.01
C GLU A 304 -15.10 0.47 -86.10
N TYR A 305 -13.82 0.73 -86.39
CA TYR A 305 -12.71 -0.07 -85.80
C TYR A 305 -12.30 0.27 -84.36
N THR A 306 -12.62 1.46 -83.82
CA THR A 306 -12.00 1.97 -82.58
C THR A 306 -12.59 1.45 -81.26
N ARG A 307 -13.72 0.73 -81.30
CA ARG A 307 -14.55 0.45 -80.11
C ARG A 307 -14.04 -0.67 -79.19
N GLN A 308 -13.21 -1.60 -79.67
CA GLN A 308 -12.99 -2.91 -79.01
C GLN A 308 -11.78 -2.99 -78.05
N LYS A 309 -11.06 -1.89 -77.77
CA LYS A 309 -9.76 -1.97 -77.06
C LYS A 309 -9.82 -1.86 -75.53
N MET A 310 -10.86 -1.25 -74.95
CA MET A 310 -10.81 -0.74 -73.57
C MET A 310 -11.23 -1.72 -72.46
N GLU A 311 -11.75 -2.91 -72.78
CA GLU A 311 -12.47 -3.76 -71.81
C GLU A 311 -11.62 -4.85 -71.13
N ARG A 312 -10.29 -4.91 -71.34
CA ARG A 312 -9.46 -6.08 -70.91
C ARG A 312 -8.43 -5.84 -69.80
N GLU A 313 -8.28 -4.61 -69.30
CA GLU A 313 -7.20 -4.26 -68.36
C GLU A 313 -7.68 -4.09 -66.91
N ALA A 314 -8.99 -4.16 -66.64
CA ALA A 314 -9.57 -3.85 -65.33
C ALA A 314 -9.65 -5.03 -64.32
N GLU A 315 -9.45 -6.28 -64.75
CA GLU A 315 -9.81 -7.46 -63.94
C GLU A 315 -8.68 -8.01 -63.05
N TYR A 316 -7.42 -7.62 -63.29
CA TYR A 316 -6.25 -8.29 -62.66
C TYR A 316 -5.81 -7.71 -61.30
N GLU A 317 -6.29 -6.53 -60.90
CA GLU A 317 -5.84 -5.87 -59.65
C GLU A 317 -6.56 -6.37 -58.38
N ALA A 318 -7.66 -7.11 -58.52
CA ALA A 318 -8.57 -7.42 -57.41
C ALA A 318 -8.08 -8.54 -56.46
N GLU A 319 -7.25 -9.49 -56.91
CA GLU A 319 -7.03 -10.73 -56.15
C GLU A 319 -6.09 -10.60 -54.93
N GLN A 320 -5.16 -9.63 -54.91
CA GLN A 320 -4.10 -9.59 -53.89
C GLN A 320 -4.57 -9.25 -52.46
N GLN A 321 -5.83 -8.88 -52.23
CA GLN A 321 -6.31 -8.48 -50.91
C GLN A 321 -6.77 -9.63 -49.99
N ARG A 322 -6.91 -10.88 -50.48
CA ARG A 322 -7.48 -11.97 -49.66
C ARG A 322 -6.53 -12.62 -48.65
N ILE A 323 -5.21 -12.48 -48.82
CA ILE A 323 -4.19 -13.30 -48.12
C ILE A 323 -3.91 -12.88 -46.65
N LYS A 324 -4.46 -11.74 -46.17
CA LYS A 324 -4.02 -11.09 -44.91
C LYS A 324 -4.91 -11.29 -43.66
N LYS A 325 -5.87 -12.23 -43.61
CA LYS A 325 -6.87 -12.28 -42.50
C LYS A 325 -7.11 -13.62 -41.77
N GLU A 326 -6.45 -14.73 -42.11
CA GLU A 326 -6.80 -16.07 -41.57
C GLU A 326 -5.76 -16.71 -40.62
N LYS A 327 -4.71 -16.00 -40.17
CA LYS A 327 -3.55 -16.64 -39.50
C LYS A 327 -3.35 -16.41 -37.98
N GLU A 328 -4.27 -15.78 -37.24
CA GLU A 328 -3.96 -15.28 -35.88
C GLU A 328 -4.96 -15.56 -34.72
N LYS A 329 -5.95 -16.48 -34.82
CA LYS A 329 -6.98 -16.61 -33.73
C LYS A 329 -7.30 -17.95 -33.08
N GLU A 330 -6.75 -19.10 -33.51
CA GLU A 330 -7.10 -20.41 -32.92
C GLU A 330 -5.92 -21.19 -32.31
N VAL A 331 -5.34 -20.65 -31.24
CA VAL A 331 -4.30 -21.31 -30.41
C VAL A 331 -4.74 -21.46 -28.93
N ALA A 332 -5.92 -20.95 -28.56
CA ALA A 332 -6.21 -20.56 -27.19
C ALA A 332 -7.17 -21.47 -26.36
N GLN A 333 -7.88 -22.45 -26.94
CA GLN A 333 -9.06 -23.05 -26.26
C GLN A 333 -9.02 -24.56 -25.95
N LEU A 334 -7.98 -25.32 -26.33
CA LEU A 334 -7.85 -26.74 -25.97
C LEU A 334 -6.62 -27.01 -25.09
N ARG A 335 -6.60 -26.38 -23.91
CA ARG A 335 -5.61 -26.64 -22.83
C ARG A 335 -6.25 -26.79 -21.44
N ALA A 336 -7.55 -27.04 -21.39
CA ALA A 336 -8.39 -26.97 -20.19
C ALA A 336 -9.15 -28.29 -19.92
N LEU A 337 -8.42 -29.42 -19.91
CA LEU A 337 -8.94 -30.70 -19.42
C LEU A 337 -7.86 -31.46 -18.64
N GLN A 338 -7.65 -31.06 -17.38
CA GLN A 338 -6.97 -31.88 -16.38
C GLN A 338 -7.85 -33.12 -16.08
N GLU A 339 -7.34 -34.35 -16.11
CA GLU A 339 -6.41 -34.99 -15.15
C GLU A 339 -7.11 -35.40 -13.84
N ARG A 340 -6.82 -36.64 -13.38
CA ARG A 340 -7.31 -37.37 -12.19
C ARG A 340 -8.64 -38.12 -12.43
N GLU A 341 -8.65 -39.45 -12.45
CA GLU A 341 -8.37 -40.43 -11.36
C GLU A 341 -9.46 -40.47 -10.28
N ARG A 342 -10.27 -41.56 -10.27
CA ARG A 342 -10.61 -42.36 -9.08
C ARG A 342 -11.50 -43.59 -9.35
N ASP A 343 -11.41 -44.54 -8.42
CA ASP A 343 -12.40 -45.55 -8.00
C ASP A 343 -12.94 -46.61 -9.00
N HIS A 344 -12.21 -47.72 -9.15
CA HIS A 344 -12.70 -49.00 -9.71
C HIS A 344 -11.97 -50.24 -9.13
N ARG A 345 -11.92 -50.41 -7.79
CA ARG A 345 -11.13 -51.52 -7.17
C ARG A 345 -11.60 -52.06 -5.81
N ALA A 346 -12.90 -52.03 -5.50
CA ALA A 346 -13.42 -52.25 -4.15
C ALA A 346 -14.59 -53.26 -3.96
N GLU A 347 -14.96 -54.08 -4.96
CA GLU A 347 -16.28 -54.77 -4.98
C GLU A 347 -16.25 -56.31 -5.19
N GLN A 348 -15.23 -57.06 -4.73
CA GLN A 348 -15.17 -58.53 -4.95
C GLN A 348 -14.56 -59.35 -3.79
N ASP A 349 -15.28 -59.53 -2.66
CA ASP A 349 -14.78 -60.38 -1.55
C ASP A 349 -15.87 -61.09 -0.68
N GLU A 350 -17.07 -61.38 -1.21
CA GLU A 350 -18.26 -61.67 -0.38
C GLU A 350 -18.79 -63.13 -0.36
N LEU A 351 -18.11 -64.12 -0.97
CA LEU A 351 -18.72 -65.44 -1.31
C LEU A 351 -18.00 -66.71 -0.78
N ARG A 352 -17.93 -66.94 0.55
CA ARG A 352 -17.37 -68.21 1.12
C ARG A 352 -18.09 -68.89 2.32
N ALA A 353 -19.25 -68.42 2.80
CA ALA A 353 -19.61 -68.60 4.23
C ALA A 353 -20.75 -69.61 4.66
N ARG A 354 -21.15 -70.69 3.93
CA ARG A 354 -22.39 -71.47 4.29
C ARG A 354 -22.48 -73.01 3.98
N ARG A 355 -21.78 -73.98 4.65
CA ARG A 355 -21.89 -75.45 4.30
C ARG A 355 -21.67 -76.68 5.32
N ASN A 356 -21.70 -76.66 6.69
CA ASN A 356 -20.86 -77.66 7.49
C ASN A 356 -21.24 -78.32 8.93
N GLN A 357 -22.12 -79.37 9.23
CA GLN A 357 -22.43 -79.95 10.67
C GLN A 357 -22.99 -81.50 10.97
N GLU A 358 -22.51 -82.45 11.98
CA GLU A 358 -23.10 -83.73 12.83
C GLU A 358 -22.33 -84.97 13.75
N ALA A 359 -22.98 -85.91 14.66
CA ALA A 359 -22.89 -87.42 15.33
C ALA A 359 -22.01 -88.29 16.53
N ALA A 360 -22.47 -89.40 17.37
CA ALA A 360 -21.74 -90.56 18.30
C ALA A 360 -22.42 -91.70 19.41
N GLU A 361 -21.88 -92.95 19.96
CA GLU A 361 -22.41 -93.98 21.14
C GLU A 361 -21.72 -95.46 21.73
N ARG A 362 -21.95 -96.15 23.00
CA ARG A 362 -22.08 -97.71 23.58
C ARG A 362 -21.24 -98.72 24.69
N GLU A 363 -21.87 -99.68 25.57
CA GLU A 363 -21.68 -101.14 26.35
C GLU A 363 -20.82 -101.82 27.65
N TRP A 364 -21.15 -103.03 28.40
CA TRP A 364 -20.46 -103.88 29.62
C TRP A 364 -20.96 -105.33 30.36
N ARG A 365 -20.35 -106.06 31.48
CA ARG A 365 -20.84 -107.08 32.69
C ARG A 365 -20.28 -108.63 33.20
N LYS A 366 -20.32 -109.20 34.54
CA LYS A 366 -20.44 -110.69 35.24
C LYS A 366 -19.46 -111.50 36.39
N ARG A 367 -19.84 -112.47 37.42
CA ARG A 367 -19.04 -113.54 38.39
C ARG A 367 -19.64 -114.55 39.63
N GLU A 368 -18.93 -115.51 40.46
CA GLU A 368 -19.39 -116.67 41.53
C GLU A 368 -18.43 -117.57 42.63
N LYS A 369 -18.80 -118.53 43.67
CA LYS A 369 -18.00 -119.65 44.59
C LYS A 369 -18.46 -120.51 46.00
N GLU A 370 -17.71 -121.48 46.79
CA GLU A 370 -18.09 -122.77 47.72
C GLU A 370 -17.41 -123.44 49.16
N GLN A 371 -17.74 -124.72 49.76
CA GLN A 371 -17.05 -125.84 50.75
C GLN A 371 -17.42 -126.46 52.30
N ALA A 372 -16.77 -127.54 53.00
CA ALA A 372 -17.17 -128.60 54.18
C ALA A 372 -16.67 -128.82 55.81
N ARG A 373 -16.32 -130.02 56.54
CA ARG A 373 -15.99 -130.30 58.11
C ARG A 373 -14.53 -130.33 58.67
N LYS A 374 -13.46 -130.85 58.02
CA LYS A 374 -12.07 -130.62 58.51
C LYS A 374 -11.80 -129.11 58.69
N LYS A 375 -12.41 -128.37 57.75
CA LYS A 375 -12.85 -126.99 57.84
C LYS A 375 -13.29 -126.49 59.22
N VAL A 376 -13.68 -127.30 60.22
CA VAL A 376 -14.10 -126.87 61.57
C VAL A 376 -12.90 -126.72 62.52
N GLU A 377 -12.02 -127.71 62.70
CA GLU A 377 -10.77 -127.49 63.46
C GLU A 377 -9.80 -126.61 62.68
N GLU A 378 -9.77 -126.74 61.35
CA GLU A 378 -9.15 -125.76 60.49
C GLU A 378 -9.85 -124.40 60.65
N GLN A 379 -11.18 -124.31 60.82
CA GLN A 379 -11.82 -123.03 61.21
C GLN A 379 -11.43 -122.58 62.61
N GLU A 380 -11.12 -123.44 63.58
CA GLU A 380 -10.71 -123.00 64.93
C GLU A 380 -9.31 -122.38 64.87
N ARG A 381 -8.36 -123.04 64.18
CA ARG A 381 -7.02 -122.47 63.95
C ARG A 381 -7.08 -121.26 63.01
N LEU A 382 -7.79 -121.36 61.88
CA LEU A 382 -8.06 -120.22 60.99
C LEU A 382 -8.93 -119.14 61.65
N LYS A 383 -9.68 -119.39 62.74
CA LYS A 383 -10.37 -118.35 63.53
C LYS A 383 -9.36 -117.64 64.40
N ALA A 384 -8.47 -118.36 65.09
CA ALA A 384 -7.40 -117.75 65.89
C ALA A 384 -6.40 -116.99 65.02
N GLU A 385 -5.96 -117.59 63.90
CA GLU A 385 -5.10 -116.97 62.89
C GLU A 385 -5.83 -115.83 62.16
N ARG A 386 -7.12 -115.95 61.83
CA ARG A 386 -7.91 -114.80 61.34
C ARG A 386 -8.09 -113.74 62.41
N GLN A 387 -8.24 -114.06 63.70
CA GLN A 387 -8.34 -113.07 64.76
C GLN A 387 -7.00 -112.34 64.92
N GLN A 388 -5.87 -113.04 64.85
CA GLN A 388 -4.55 -112.41 64.82
C GLN A 388 -4.34 -111.58 63.53
N GLN A 389 -4.75 -112.09 62.37
CA GLN A 389 -4.69 -111.37 61.08
C GLN A 389 -5.64 -110.16 61.05
N ILE A 390 -6.82 -110.25 61.68
CA ILE A 390 -7.79 -109.16 61.85
C ILE A 390 -7.19 -108.12 62.79
N MET A 391 -6.73 -108.49 63.99
CA MET A 391 -6.09 -107.55 64.92
C MET A 391 -4.82 -106.88 64.32
N GLN A 392 -4.02 -107.62 63.54
CA GLN A 392 -2.89 -107.04 62.80
C GLN A 392 -3.36 -106.12 61.68
N LYS A 393 -4.38 -106.50 60.90
CA LYS A 393 -4.94 -105.70 59.82
C LYS A 393 -5.67 -104.47 60.33
N GLU A 394 -6.38 -104.54 61.44
CA GLU A 394 -6.99 -103.40 62.14
C GLU A 394 -5.92 -102.45 62.68
N ARG A 395 -4.82 -102.98 63.23
CA ARG A 395 -3.68 -102.16 63.67
C ARG A 395 -2.98 -101.48 62.49
N LEU A 396 -2.82 -102.16 61.37
CA LEU A 396 -2.30 -101.57 60.12
C LEU A 396 -3.27 -100.54 59.54
N LEU A 397 -4.55 -100.85 59.39
CA LEU A 397 -5.60 -99.93 58.94
C LEU A 397 -5.74 -98.70 59.85
N SER A 398 -5.50 -98.83 61.15
CA SER A 398 -5.47 -97.70 62.09
C SER A 398 -4.24 -96.81 61.87
N ILE A 399 -3.07 -97.40 61.62
CA ILE A 399 -1.85 -96.67 61.25
C ILE A 399 -2.00 -96.00 59.88
N GLU A 400 -2.59 -96.67 58.90
CA GLU A 400 -2.89 -96.14 57.56
C GLU A 400 -3.94 -95.03 57.63
N ALA A 401 -5.03 -95.20 58.39
CA ALA A 401 -6.01 -94.13 58.62
C ALA A 401 -5.37 -92.92 59.34
N GLY A 402 -4.42 -93.15 60.25
CA GLY A 402 -3.63 -92.08 60.87
C GLY A 402 -2.73 -91.34 59.88
N ARG A 403 -2.02 -92.08 59.01
CA ARG A 403 -1.21 -91.50 57.91
C ARG A 403 -2.06 -90.71 56.93
N ASN A 404 -3.14 -91.32 56.44
CA ASN A 404 -4.07 -90.70 55.48
C ASN A 404 -4.72 -89.44 56.06
N ARG A 405 -5.03 -89.40 57.37
CA ARG A 405 -5.47 -88.17 58.05
C ARG A 405 -4.38 -87.11 58.11
N ALA A 406 -3.16 -87.47 58.49
CA ALA A 406 -2.03 -86.54 58.55
C ALA A 406 -1.65 -85.99 57.16
N GLU A 407 -1.76 -86.80 56.10
CA GLU A 407 -1.56 -86.39 54.71
C GLU A 407 -2.70 -85.51 54.22
N PHE A 408 -3.96 -85.86 54.50
CA PHE A 408 -5.11 -85.02 54.21
C PHE A 408 -5.02 -83.65 54.91
N GLU A 409 -4.64 -83.61 56.19
CA GLU A 409 -4.39 -82.35 56.90
C GLU A 409 -3.25 -81.53 56.29
N ARG A 410 -2.16 -82.16 55.85
CA ARG A 410 -1.06 -81.46 55.15
C ARG A 410 -1.54 -80.87 53.82
N VAL A 411 -2.29 -81.62 53.04
CA VAL A 411 -2.88 -81.15 51.78
C VAL A 411 -3.88 -80.02 52.04
N LEU A 412 -4.71 -80.12 53.07
CA LEU A 412 -5.69 -79.09 53.44
C LEU A 412 -5.00 -77.78 53.87
N ARG A 413 -3.92 -77.86 54.67
CA ARG A 413 -3.10 -76.70 55.06
C ARG A 413 -2.43 -76.07 53.84
N ALA A 414 -1.79 -76.87 52.98
CA ALA A 414 -1.18 -76.39 51.75
C ALA A 414 -2.20 -75.74 50.78
N GLN A 415 -3.44 -76.25 50.73
CA GLN A 415 -4.54 -75.63 49.99
C GLN A 415 -4.98 -74.30 50.62
N GLN A 416 -5.10 -74.22 51.95
CA GLN A 416 -5.42 -72.97 52.65
C GLN A 416 -4.32 -71.91 52.47
N GLU A 417 -3.05 -72.30 52.53
CA GLU A 417 -1.90 -71.44 52.25
C GLU A 417 -1.86 -70.98 50.80
N ALA A 418 -2.15 -71.87 49.83
CA ALA A 418 -2.26 -71.51 48.42
C ALA A 418 -3.40 -70.53 48.16
N ILE A 419 -4.60 -70.77 48.72
CA ILE A 419 -5.75 -69.86 48.62
C ILE A 419 -5.43 -68.50 49.26
N ALA A 420 -4.75 -68.47 50.40
CA ALA A 420 -4.34 -67.23 51.05
C ALA A 420 -3.33 -66.44 50.19
N HIS A 421 -2.35 -67.11 49.59
CA HIS A 421 -1.40 -66.48 48.66
C HIS A 421 -2.06 -66.02 47.35
N GLU A 422 -3.04 -66.75 46.85
CA GLU A 422 -3.83 -66.36 45.68
C GLU A 422 -4.68 -65.12 45.99
N GLN A 423 -5.42 -65.09 47.10
CA GLN A 423 -6.15 -63.92 47.58
C GLN A 423 -5.24 -62.69 47.81
N GLN A 424 -4.01 -62.89 48.30
CA GLN A 424 -3.04 -61.80 48.43
C GLN A 424 -2.57 -61.29 47.06
N ARG A 425 -2.28 -62.17 46.10
CA ARG A 425 -1.92 -61.79 44.72
C ARG A 425 -3.06 -61.03 44.05
N ASP A 426 -4.29 -61.55 44.14
CA ASP A 426 -5.52 -60.91 43.69
C ASP A 426 -5.70 -59.53 44.30
N GLY A 427 -5.54 -59.40 45.62
CA GLY A 427 -5.64 -58.13 46.33
C GLY A 427 -4.58 -57.11 45.87
N MET A 428 -3.36 -57.56 45.55
CA MET A 428 -2.31 -56.70 45.02
C MET A 428 -2.55 -56.31 43.56
N GLN A 429 -3.01 -57.23 42.70
CA GLN A 429 -3.41 -56.93 41.33
C GLN A 429 -4.60 -55.96 41.28
N LYS A 430 -5.62 -56.16 42.12
CA LYS A 430 -6.77 -55.25 42.25
C LYS A 430 -6.33 -53.86 42.72
N ARG A 431 -5.40 -53.76 43.68
CA ARG A 431 -4.79 -52.47 44.09
C ARG A 431 -3.99 -51.81 42.98
N GLN A 432 -3.24 -52.57 42.18
CA GLN A 432 -2.50 -52.05 41.03
C GLN A 432 -3.45 -51.54 39.93
N ALA A 433 -4.48 -52.32 39.59
CA ALA A 433 -5.50 -51.94 38.62
C ALA A 433 -6.27 -50.67 39.03
N MET A 434 -6.61 -50.53 40.32
CA MET A 434 -7.21 -49.30 40.85
C MET A 434 -6.28 -48.09 40.70
N ARG A 435 -4.98 -48.22 41.05
CA ARG A 435 -4.00 -47.13 40.88
C ARG A 435 -3.83 -46.73 39.42
N CYS A 436 -3.66 -47.70 38.51
CA CYS A 436 -3.56 -47.40 37.08
C CYS A 436 -4.87 -46.78 36.53
N GLY A 437 -6.03 -47.16 37.07
CA GLY A 437 -7.31 -46.51 36.78
C GLY A 437 -7.37 -45.05 37.27
N GLU A 438 -6.91 -44.78 38.49
CA GLU A 438 -6.80 -43.44 39.07
C GLU A 438 -5.80 -42.56 38.28
N GLU A 439 -4.66 -43.12 37.87
CA GLU A 439 -3.65 -42.49 37.02
C GLU A 439 -4.24 -42.14 35.64
N ILE A 440 -4.95 -43.07 34.99
CA ILE A 440 -5.64 -42.81 33.70
C ILE A 440 -6.70 -41.71 33.87
N GLN A 441 -7.48 -41.72 34.96
CA GLN A 441 -8.45 -40.65 35.24
C GLN A 441 -7.78 -39.30 35.52
N GLN A 442 -6.58 -39.27 36.11
CA GLN A 442 -5.78 -38.04 36.25
C GLN A 442 -5.31 -37.54 34.87
N GLN A 443 -4.70 -38.41 34.06
CA GLN A 443 -4.26 -38.09 32.70
C GLN A 443 -5.40 -37.61 31.78
N MET A 444 -6.61 -38.17 31.91
CA MET A 444 -7.80 -37.68 31.19
C MET A 444 -8.16 -36.25 31.60
N ARG A 445 -8.25 -35.96 32.90
CA ARG A 445 -8.55 -34.61 33.42
C ARG A 445 -7.48 -33.59 33.04
N GLU A 446 -6.20 -33.97 33.10
CA GLU A 446 -5.09 -33.12 32.63
C GLU A 446 -5.20 -32.83 31.13
N ARG A 447 -5.51 -33.86 30.31
CA ARG A 447 -5.69 -33.72 28.86
C ARG A 447 -6.91 -32.84 28.51
N GLU A 448 -8.01 -32.97 29.24
CA GLU A 448 -9.19 -32.11 29.11
C GLU A 448 -8.85 -30.65 29.46
N VAL A 449 -8.15 -30.40 30.56
CA VAL A 449 -7.67 -29.07 30.94
C VAL A 449 -6.70 -28.49 29.89
N LEU A 450 -5.83 -29.32 29.30
CA LEU A 450 -4.94 -28.90 28.21
C LEU A 450 -5.70 -28.57 26.91
N ILE A 451 -6.76 -29.31 26.58
CA ILE A 451 -7.64 -29.02 25.44
C ILE A 451 -8.42 -27.72 25.67
N LEU A 452 -8.95 -27.52 26.87
CA LEU A 452 -9.66 -26.29 27.25
C LEU A 452 -8.73 -25.06 27.23
N LYS A 453 -7.49 -25.19 27.73
CA LYS A 453 -6.45 -24.16 27.63
C LYS A 453 -6.17 -23.82 26.16
N LYS A 454 -5.76 -24.80 25.34
CA LYS A 454 -5.49 -24.60 23.90
C LYS A 454 -6.66 -23.96 23.15
N ARG A 455 -7.91 -24.32 23.47
CA ARG A 455 -9.10 -23.68 22.90
C ARG A 455 -9.26 -22.23 23.36
N GLY A 456 -8.97 -21.94 24.63
CA GLY A 456 -8.92 -20.58 25.16
C GLY A 456 -7.80 -19.73 24.52
N ASP A 457 -6.62 -20.33 24.32
CA ASP A 457 -5.45 -19.70 23.71
C ASP A 457 -5.75 -19.33 22.24
N LEU A 458 -6.24 -20.28 21.43
CA LEU A 458 -6.68 -20.06 20.04
C LEU A 458 -7.79 -18.99 19.94
N LEU A 459 -8.69 -18.91 20.93
CA LEU A 459 -9.73 -17.87 20.98
C LEU A 459 -9.17 -16.50 21.40
N GLN A 460 -8.08 -16.45 22.17
CA GLN A 460 -7.36 -15.20 22.46
C GLN A 460 -6.54 -14.75 21.26
N GLU A 461 -5.84 -15.65 20.57
CA GLU A 461 -5.12 -15.39 19.32
C GLU A 461 -6.07 -14.88 18.24
N SER A 462 -7.22 -15.54 18.03
CA SER A 462 -8.25 -15.08 17.09
C SER A 462 -8.79 -13.69 17.44
N LYS A 463 -8.98 -13.36 18.73
CA LYS A 463 -9.35 -12.01 19.17
C LYS A 463 -8.24 -10.98 18.90
N ARG A 464 -6.98 -11.29 19.22
CA ARG A 464 -5.83 -10.41 18.93
C ARG A 464 -5.72 -10.12 17.44
N ILE A 465 -5.80 -11.15 16.60
CA ILE A 465 -5.77 -10.99 15.13
C ILE A 465 -6.95 -10.13 14.64
N GLN A 466 -8.16 -10.28 15.19
CA GLN A 466 -9.30 -9.40 14.88
C GLN A 466 -9.10 -7.97 15.37
N GLU A 467 -8.50 -7.76 16.55
CA GLU A 467 -8.20 -6.45 17.11
C GLU A 467 -7.08 -5.76 16.30
N GLU A 468 -5.99 -6.46 15.98
CA GLU A 468 -4.91 -6.01 15.10
C GLU A 468 -5.43 -5.66 13.70
N SER A 469 -6.28 -6.50 13.11
CA SER A 469 -6.95 -6.24 11.83
C SER A 469 -7.78 -4.96 11.87
N ARG A 470 -8.53 -4.72 12.96
CA ARG A 470 -9.33 -3.48 13.15
C ARG A 470 -8.44 -2.25 13.34
N HIS A 471 -7.33 -2.36 14.09
CA HIS A 471 -6.39 -1.26 14.26
C HIS A 471 -5.71 -0.89 12.93
N HIS A 472 -5.28 -1.89 12.15
CA HIS A 472 -4.69 -1.69 10.83
C HIS A 472 -5.73 -1.10 9.84
N GLN A 473 -6.97 -1.61 9.81
CA GLN A 473 -8.05 -1.00 9.03
C GLN A 473 -8.31 0.47 9.41
N ALA A 474 -8.38 0.79 10.70
CA ALA A 474 -8.56 2.17 11.16
C ALA A 474 -7.36 3.08 10.83
N GLN A 475 -6.12 2.55 10.85
CA GLN A 475 -4.93 3.26 10.41
C GLN A 475 -4.94 3.53 8.89
N LEU A 476 -5.32 2.53 8.09
CA LEU A 476 -5.49 2.67 6.63
C LEU A 476 -6.60 3.67 6.28
N GLU A 477 -7.75 3.62 6.95
CA GLU A 477 -8.83 4.61 6.75
C GLU A 477 -8.36 6.03 7.11
N LEU A 478 -7.61 6.20 8.20
CA LEU A 478 -7.08 7.49 8.62
C LEU A 478 -6.01 8.01 7.65
N MET A 479 -5.14 7.15 7.13
CA MET A 479 -4.16 7.48 6.08
C MET A 479 -4.85 7.81 4.75
N MET A 480 -5.88 7.04 4.35
CA MET A 480 -6.69 7.35 3.18
C MET A 480 -7.38 8.72 3.31
N GLN A 481 -7.95 9.02 4.48
CA GLN A 481 -8.54 10.33 4.75
C GLN A 481 -7.51 11.47 4.72
N ARG A 482 -6.28 11.26 5.22
CA ARG A 482 -5.19 12.24 5.09
C ARG A 482 -4.88 12.49 3.62
N LYS A 483 -4.52 11.45 2.86
CA LYS A 483 -4.20 11.51 1.43
C LYS A 483 -5.30 12.16 0.57
N LEU A 484 -6.57 11.91 0.88
CA LEU A 484 -7.72 12.55 0.20
C LEU A 484 -7.89 14.02 0.57
N ARG A 485 -7.52 14.45 1.79
CA ARG A 485 -7.45 15.89 2.16
C ARG A 485 -6.25 16.54 1.48
N ASP A 486 -5.10 15.88 1.44
CA ASP A 486 -3.88 16.36 0.78
C ASP A 486 -4.11 16.58 -0.72
N LEU A 487 -4.83 15.68 -1.38
CA LEU A 487 -5.25 15.85 -2.78
C LEU A 487 -6.16 17.07 -3.00
N LYS A 488 -7.12 17.32 -2.10
CA LYS A 488 -7.99 18.51 -2.18
C LYS A 488 -7.23 19.79 -1.88
N ALA A 489 -6.27 19.76 -0.95
CA ALA A 489 -5.37 20.87 -0.66
C ALA A 489 -4.41 21.17 -1.84
N ALA A 490 -4.01 20.14 -2.60
CA ALA A 490 -3.27 20.26 -3.86
C ALA A 490 -4.13 20.75 -5.05
N GLY A 491 -5.41 21.09 -4.82
CA GLY A 491 -6.28 21.70 -5.84
C GLY A 491 -6.89 20.74 -6.85
N LEU A 492 -6.86 19.41 -6.63
CA LEU A 492 -7.50 18.48 -7.56
C LEU A 492 -9.04 18.62 -7.52
N PRO A 493 -9.72 18.70 -8.68
CA PRO A 493 -11.18 18.72 -8.74
C PRO A 493 -11.82 17.49 -8.07
N ASP A 494 -12.90 17.71 -7.32
CA ASP A 494 -13.59 16.68 -6.54
C ASP A 494 -14.02 15.45 -7.37
N LYS A 495 -14.28 15.61 -8.67
CA LYS A 495 -14.49 14.53 -9.65
C LYS A 495 -13.45 13.41 -9.49
N TYR A 496 -12.18 13.77 -9.34
CA TYR A 496 -11.06 12.83 -9.25
C TYR A 496 -10.84 12.32 -7.84
N CYS A 497 -10.92 13.19 -6.82
CA CYS A 497 -10.82 12.80 -5.42
C CYS A 497 -11.88 11.75 -5.05
N ASN A 498 -13.14 11.95 -5.51
CA ASN A 498 -14.23 11.00 -5.32
C ASN A 498 -14.03 9.71 -6.13
N GLN A 499 -13.29 9.74 -7.25
CA GLN A 499 -12.94 8.55 -8.02
C GLN A 499 -11.86 7.72 -7.32
N VAL A 500 -10.84 8.37 -6.72
CA VAL A 500 -9.83 7.71 -5.87
C VAL A 500 -10.51 7.07 -4.67
N GLU A 501 -11.36 7.80 -3.94
CA GLU A 501 -12.07 7.30 -2.77
C GLU A 501 -12.93 6.07 -3.10
N ARG A 502 -13.71 6.11 -4.19
CA ARG A 502 -14.52 4.96 -4.63
C ARG A 502 -13.65 3.75 -4.98
N LYS A 503 -12.54 3.94 -5.70
CA LYS A 503 -11.63 2.84 -6.05
C LYS A 503 -10.91 2.27 -4.82
N ALA A 504 -10.50 3.13 -3.87
CA ALA A 504 -9.83 2.71 -2.63
C ALA A 504 -10.76 1.84 -1.76
N ARG A 505 -12.02 2.23 -1.58
CA ARG A 505 -13.05 1.44 -0.87
C ARG A 505 -13.40 0.10 -1.54
N ILE A 506 -13.02 -0.10 -2.81
CA ILE A 506 -13.28 -1.34 -3.58
C ILE A 506 -12.05 -2.28 -3.58
N LEU A 507 -10.87 -1.81 -3.18
CA LEU A 507 -9.70 -2.67 -3.03
C LEU A 507 -9.99 -3.73 -1.95
N PRO A 508 -9.90 -5.04 -2.27
CA PRO A 508 -9.98 -6.06 -1.24
C PRO A 508 -8.78 -5.93 -0.29
N PRO A 509 -8.97 -6.13 1.03
CA PRO A 509 -7.84 -6.23 1.96
C PRO A 509 -6.95 -7.41 1.53
N LEU A 510 -5.63 -7.26 1.65
CA LEU A 510 -4.72 -8.38 1.40
C LEU A 510 -4.92 -9.47 2.46
N THR A 511 -5.57 -10.55 2.05
CA THR A 511 -5.56 -11.81 2.78
C THR A 511 -4.18 -12.45 2.61
N HIS A 512 -3.30 -12.20 3.58
CA HIS A 512 -2.04 -12.90 3.76
C HIS A 512 -2.24 -14.27 4.43
#